data_AF-A0A3B8L0W5-F1
#
_entry.id   AF-A0A3B8L0W5-F1
#
_cell.length_a   1.000
_cell.length_b   1.000
_cell.length_c   1.000
_cell.angle_alpha   90.00
_cell.angle_beta   90.00
_cell.angle_gamma   90.00
#
_symmetry.space_group_name_H-M   'P 1'
#
loop_
_entity.id
_entity.type
_entity.pdbx_description
1 polymer ?
#
loop_
_entity_poly.entity_id
_entity_poly.type
_entity_poly.pdbx_seq_one_letter_code
_entity_poly.pdbx_strand_id
1 'polypeptide(L)'
;MLAPCLAIAAAPESTHWALKPVTRPDVPTVDSNGWARNPIDAFVWRKLSQAGLAPSPAADGHTLLRRGSFDLLGLPPDYERPTDVSSLNRSQWATVVDRLLASPHYG
;
A
#
# COMPACT_ATOMS: atom_id res chain seq x y z
N MET A 1 -40.37 -12.21 -45.36
CA MET A 1 -40.42 -12.06 -43.88
C MET A 1 -38.99 -12.12 -43.35
N LEU A 2 -38.34 -10.97 -43.13
CA LEU A 2 -37.04 -10.90 -42.47
C LEU A 2 -37.27 -10.83 -40.96
N ALA A 3 -36.76 -11.82 -40.23
CA ALA A 3 -36.83 -11.87 -38.77
C ALA A 3 -36.00 -10.71 -38.15
N PRO A 4 -36.51 -10.01 -37.13
CA PRO A 4 -35.77 -8.94 -36.50
C PRO A 4 -34.63 -9.52 -35.67
N CYS A 5 -33.44 -8.95 -35.84
CA CYS A 5 -32.27 -9.20 -35.02
C CYS A 5 -32.63 -8.86 -33.57
N LEU A 6 -32.60 -9.84 -32.68
CA LEU A 6 -32.88 -9.66 -31.27
C LEU A 6 -31.80 -8.75 -30.67
N ALA A 7 -32.13 -7.48 -30.45
CA ALA A 7 -31.28 -6.58 -29.68
C ALA A 7 -31.24 -7.09 -28.24
N ILE A 8 -30.08 -7.56 -27.78
CA ILE A 8 -29.83 -7.81 -26.37
C ILE A 8 -29.93 -6.46 -25.65
N ALA A 9 -30.95 -6.32 -24.79
CA ALA A 9 -31.05 -5.19 -23.88
C ALA A 9 -29.86 -5.21 -22.92
N ALA A 10 -29.17 -4.08 -22.77
CA ALA A 10 -28.11 -3.93 -21.77
C ALA A 10 -28.69 -4.23 -20.37
N ALA A 11 -28.03 -5.14 -19.64
CA ALA A 11 -28.38 -5.41 -18.25
C ALA A 11 -28.33 -4.09 -17.44
N PRO A 12 -29.22 -3.90 -16.43
CA PRO A 12 -29.21 -2.69 -15.62
C PRO A 12 -27.82 -2.50 -14.99
N GLU A 13 -27.26 -1.30 -15.12
CA GLU A 13 -25.94 -0.99 -14.55
C GLU A 13 -25.93 -1.31 -13.06
N SER A 14 -25.01 -2.17 -12.64
CA SER A 14 -24.89 -2.56 -11.24
C SER A 14 -24.45 -1.38 -10.39
N THR A 15 -25.17 -1.12 -9.30
CA THR A 15 -24.81 -0.08 -8.33
C THR A 15 -23.62 -0.46 -7.44
N HIS A 16 -23.25 -1.74 -7.42
CA HIS A 16 -22.17 -2.26 -6.60
C HIS A 16 -20.80 -1.72 -7.05
N TRP A 17 -20.04 -1.14 -6.12
CA TRP A 17 -18.78 -0.42 -6.42
C TRP A 17 -17.74 -1.26 -7.17
N ALA A 18 -17.65 -2.57 -6.86
CA ALA A 18 -16.67 -3.48 -7.46
C ALA A 18 -16.95 -3.81 -8.95
N LEU A 19 -18.16 -3.53 -9.42
CA LEU A 19 -18.59 -3.79 -10.80
C LEU A 19 -18.61 -2.52 -11.66
N LYS A 20 -18.24 -1.37 -11.08
CA LYS A 20 -18.13 -0.11 -11.83
C LYS A 20 -16.80 -0.03 -12.57
N PRO A 21 -16.75 0.58 -13.76
CA PRO A 21 -15.50 0.82 -14.48
C PRO A 21 -14.49 1.61 -13.64
N VAL A 22 -13.24 1.18 -13.65
CA VAL A 22 -12.15 1.90 -12.98
C VAL A 22 -11.83 3.16 -13.76
N THR A 23 -11.99 4.31 -13.13
CA THR A 23 -11.61 5.62 -13.70
C THR A 23 -10.31 6.09 -13.03
N ARG A 24 -9.37 6.61 -13.83
CA ARG A 24 -8.10 7.14 -13.31
C ARG A 24 -8.28 8.63 -12.96
N PRO A 25 -8.30 9.02 -11.68
CA PRO A 25 -8.45 10.42 -11.29
C PRO A 25 -7.13 11.18 -11.50
N ASP A 26 -7.25 12.49 -11.68
CA ASP A 26 -6.09 13.38 -11.68
C ASP A 26 -5.43 13.44 -10.30
N VAL A 27 -4.10 13.42 -10.29
CA VAL A 27 -3.30 13.47 -9.07
C VAL A 27 -3.31 14.91 -8.54
N PRO A 28 -3.68 15.14 -7.27
CA PRO A 28 -3.68 16.49 -6.70
C PRO A 28 -2.27 17.08 -6.67
N THR A 29 -2.13 18.32 -7.12
CA THR A 29 -0.92 19.11 -6.86
C THR A 29 -0.91 19.54 -5.41
N VAL A 30 0.06 19.08 -4.63
CA VAL A 30 0.20 19.41 -3.21
C VAL A 30 1.63 19.76 -2.87
N ASP A 31 1.81 20.75 -1.98
CA ASP A 31 3.08 20.96 -1.30
C ASP A 31 3.09 20.12 -0.01
N SER A 32 3.91 19.08 -0.01
CA SER A 32 4.06 18.14 1.10
C SER A 32 5.41 18.24 1.79
N ASN A 33 6.21 19.26 1.50
CA ASN A 33 7.57 19.43 2.04
C ASN A 33 8.44 18.16 1.87
N GLY A 34 8.30 17.45 0.74
CA GLY A 34 9.04 16.23 0.45
C GLY A 34 8.53 14.95 1.14
N TRP A 35 7.42 15.01 1.89
CA TRP A 35 6.83 13.82 2.51
C TRP A 35 6.20 12.87 1.49
N ALA A 36 5.47 13.41 0.50
CA ALA A 36 4.85 12.60 -0.54
C ALA A 36 5.92 12.05 -1.49
N ARG A 37 6.02 10.72 -1.58
CA ARG A 37 7.04 10.00 -2.37
C ARG A 37 6.45 9.31 -3.60
N ASN A 38 5.13 9.21 -3.68
CA ASN A 38 4.41 8.64 -4.81
C ASN A 38 3.08 9.39 -5.04
N PRO A 39 2.39 9.17 -6.18
CA PRO A 39 1.14 9.86 -6.48
C PRO A 39 0.00 9.63 -5.48
N ILE A 40 -0.05 8.47 -4.81
CA ILE A 40 -1.07 8.13 -3.82
C ILE A 40 -0.87 9.00 -2.56
N ASP A 41 0.38 9.23 -2.16
CA ASP A 41 0.71 10.08 -1.02
C ASP A 41 0.16 11.50 -1.18
N ALA A 42 0.03 12.01 -2.41
CA ALA A 42 -0.57 13.32 -2.67
C ALA A 42 -2.06 13.38 -2.27
N PHE A 43 -2.82 12.31 -2.51
CA PHE A 43 -4.22 12.21 -2.09
C PHE A 43 -4.34 12.14 -0.57
N VAL A 44 -3.44 11.40 0.09
CA VAL A 44 -3.40 11.29 1.56
C VAL A 44 -3.03 12.63 2.18
N TRP A 45 -1.96 13.27 1.67
CA TRP A 45 -1.52 14.57 2.15
C TRP A 45 -2.61 15.63 2.03
N ARG A 46 -3.31 15.70 0.88
CA ARG A 46 -4.43 16.63 0.69
C ARG A 46 -5.49 16.48 1.78
N LYS A 47 -5.78 15.26 2.23
CA LYS A 47 -6.77 15.01 3.29
C LYS A 47 -6.22 15.35 4.67
N LEU A 48 -4.97 15.01 4.95
CA LEU A 48 -4.32 15.38 6.21
C LEU A 48 -4.24 16.90 6.37
N SER A 49 -3.81 17.63 5.34
CA SER A 49 -3.70 19.08 5.37
C SER A 49 -5.05 19.77 5.53
N GLN A 50 -6.09 19.29 4.84
CA GLN A 50 -7.48 19.76 5.02
C GLN A 50 -7.99 19.57 6.45
N ALA A 51 -7.54 18.50 7.13
CA ALA A 51 -7.90 18.19 8.51
C ALA A 51 -6.97 18.87 9.54
N GLY A 52 -5.95 19.63 9.11
CA GLY A 52 -4.96 20.22 10.02
C GLY A 52 -4.05 19.19 10.71
N LEU A 53 -3.90 18.00 10.13
CA LEU A 53 -3.11 16.90 10.68
C LEU A 53 -1.77 16.77 9.96
N ALA A 54 -0.76 16.31 10.70
CA ALA A 54 0.53 15.91 10.15
C ALA A 54 0.63 14.38 10.03
N PRO A 55 1.40 13.85 9.06
CA PRO A 55 1.71 12.44 9.01
C PRO A 55 2.46 11.97 10.26
N SER A 56 2.21 10.73 10.67
CA SER A 56 3.00 10.10 11.72
C SER A 56 4.47 9.94 11.30
N PRO A 57 5.42 10.03 12.26
CA PRO A 57 6.82 9.76 11.98
C PRO A 57 7.01 8.31 11.50
N ALA A 58 8.09 8.09 10.75
CA ALA A 58 8.49 6.74 10.40
C ALA A 58 8.82 5.93 11.66
N ALA A 59 8.43 4.66 11.69
CA ALA A 59 8.80 3.76 12.77
C ALA A 59 10.31 3.52 12.75
N ASP A 60 10.89 3.32 13.94
CA ASP A 60 12.28 2.91 14.10
C ASP A 60 12.50 1.48 13.54
N GLY A 61 13.76 1.13 13.28
CA GLY A 61 14.09 -0.14 12.64
C GLY A 61 13.75 -1.38 13.47
N HIS A 62 13.79 -1.31 14.82
CA HIS A 62 13.38 -2.42 15.67
C HIS A 62 11.87 -2.65 15.57
N THR A 63 11.08 -1.57 15.60
CA THR A 63 9.64 -1.63 15.40
C THR A 63 9.28 -2.19 14.02
N LEU A 64 9.98 -1.76 12.96
CA LEU A 64 9.77 -2.27 11.60
C LEU A 64 10.09 -3.76 11.49
N LEU A 65 11.26 -4.20 11.98
CA LEU A 65 11.65 -5.61 11.95
C LEU A 65 10.62 -6.48 12.67
N ARG A 66 10.22 -6.09 13.88
CA ARG A 66 9.22 -6.83 14.65
C ARG A 66 7.90 -6.95 13.89
N ARG A 67 7.40 -5.85 13.31
CA ARG A 67 6.16 -5.87 12.51
C ARG A 67 6.30 -6.77 11.29
N GLY A 68 7.34 -6.58 10.48
CA GLY A 68 7.57 -7.39 9.29
C GLY A 68 7.70 -8.88 9.59
N SER A 69 8.39 -9.27 10.66
CA SER A 69 8.49 -10.68 11.07
C SER A 69 7.13 -11.28 11.42
N PHE A 70 6.31 -10.58 12.22
CA PHE A 70 4.97 -11.09 12.54
C PHE A 70 4.02 -11.07 11.34
N ASP A 71 4.05 -10.01 10.54
CA ASP A 71 3.12 -9.83 9.42
C ASP A 71 3.42 -10.82 8.28
N LEU A 72 4.69 -11.14 8.03
CA LEU A 72 5.09 -12.03 6.95
C LEU A 72 5.23 -13.50 7.39
N LEU A 73 5.74 -13.75 8.60
CA LEU A 73 6.06 -15.11 9.05
C LEU A 73 5.16 -15.60 10.19
N GLY A 74 4.41 -14.72 10.85
CA GLY A 74 3.66 -15.05 12.08
C GLY A 74 4.56 -15.32 13.30
N LEU A 75 5.87 -15.06 13.19
CA LEU A 75 6.87 -15.39 14.20
C LEU A 75 7.59 -14.13 14.71
N PRO A 76 8.07 -14.12 15.96
CA PRO A 76 8.94 -13.04 16.43
C PRO A 76 10.25 -13.00 15.62
N PRO A 77 10.92 -11.83 15.56
CA PRO A 77 12.24 -11.75 14.94
C PRO A 77 13.25 -12.64 15.66
N ASP A 78 14.18 -13.22 14.91
CA ASP A 78 15.26 -14.04 15.46
C ASP A 78 16.24 -13.15 16.26
N TYR A 79 16.31 -13.40 17.56
CA TYR A 79 17.19 -12.67 18.48
C TYR A 79 18.62 -13.24 18.48
N GLU A 80 18.83 -14.47 18.00
CA GLU A 80 20.15 -15.09 17.91
C GLU A 80 20.93 -14.59 16.70
N ARG A 81 20.22 -14.18 15.64
CA ARG A 81 20.80 -13.49 14.49
C ARG A 81 20.50 -12.00 14.52
N PRO A 82 21.33 -11.18 15.20
CA PRO A 82 21.13 -9.75 15.24
C PRO A 82 21.12 -9.18 13.83
N THR A 83 20.03 -8.51 13.48
CA THR A 83 19.94 -7.69 12.27
C THR A 83 20.27 -6.27 12.70
N ASP A 84 21.28 -5.64 12.08
CA ASP A 84 21.53 -4.23 12.34
C ASP A 84 20.35 -3.41 11.78
N VAL A 85 19.53 -2.92 12.71
CA VAL A 85 18.33 -2.14 12.41
C VAL A 85 18.38 -0.76 13.04
N SER A 86 19.54 -0.35 13.53
CA SER A 86 19.73 0.92 14.24
C SER A 86 19.39 2.14 13.37
N SER A 87 19.55 2.04 12.05
CA SER A 87 19.35 3.13 11.10
C SER A 87 18.83 2.67 9.73
N LEU A 88 17.80 1.80 9.71
CA LEU A 88 17.23 1.30 8.45
C LEU A 88 16.67 2.44 7.59
N ASN A 89 17.35 2.73 6.50
CA ASN A 89 16.79 3.50 5.40
C ASN A 89 15.92 2.59 4.51
N ARG A 90 15.27 3.19 3.49
CA ARG A 90 14.35 2.48 2.59
C ARG A 90 15.00 1.27 1.89
N SER A 91 16.23 1.39 1.40
CA SER A 91 16.87 0.28 0.67
C SER A 91 17.29 -0.84 1.61
N GLN A 92 17.79 -0.50 2.80
CA GLN A 92 18.13 -1.50 3.82
C GLN A 92 16.88 -2.25 4.30
N TRP A 93 15.76 -1.53 4.46
CA TRP A 93 14.48 -2.16 4.79
C TRP A 93 14.03 -3.15 3.71
N ALA A 94 14.17 -2.81 2.42
CA ALA A 94 13.84 -3.72 1.32
C ALA A 94 14.63 -5.04 1.42
N THR A 95 15.94 -4.98 1.71
CA THR A 95 16.76 -6.19 1.91
C THR A 95 16.28 -7.04 3.10
N VAL A 96 15.83 -6.41 4.19
CA VAL A 96 15.23 -7.14 5.31
C VAL A 96 13.96 -7.86 4.88
N VAL A 97 13.10 -7.19 4.12
CA VAL A 97 11.86 -7.78 3.58
C VAL A 97 12.18 -8.94 2.65
N ASP A 98 13.12 -8.79 1.72
CA ASP A 98 13.54 -9.86 0.79
C ASP A 98 13.99 -11.12 1.56
N ARG A 99 14.75 -10.93 2.63
CA ARG A 99 15.18 -12.03 3.51
C ARG A 99 14.00 -12.69 4.22
N LEU A 100 13.02 -11.92 4.69
CA LEU A 100 11.82 -12.46 5.32
C LEU A 100 11.01 -13.27 4.31
N LEU A 101 10.80 -12.75 3.09
CA LEU A 101 10.09 -13.46 2.03
C LEU A 101 10.80 -14.74 1.56
N ALA A 102 12.14 -14.78 1.63
CA ALA A 102 12.94 -15.98 1.33
C ALA A 102 12.96 -17.02 2.46
N SER A 103 12.37 -16.72 3.62
CA SER A 103 12.32 -17.65 4.76
C SER A 103 11.49 -18.89 4.44
N PRO A 104 11.89 -20.09 4.86
CA PRO A 104 11.06 -21.29 4.76
C PRO A 104 9.72 -21.20 5.51
N HIS A 105 9.60 -20.26 6.46
CA HIS A 105 8.37 -20.02 7.22
C HIS A 105 7.37 -19.11 6.50
N TYR A 106 7.74 -18.51 5.36
CA TYR A 106 6.83 -17.69 4.57
C TYR A 106 5.99 -18.57 3.63
N GLY A 107 4.66 -18.52 3.75
CA GLY A 107 3.70 -19.31 2.95
C GLY A 107 2.62 -19.94 3.81
#